data_AF-A0A1F4DFV3-F1
#
_entry.id   AF-A0A1F4DFV3-F1
#
_cell.length_a   1.000
_cell.length_b   1.000
_cell.length_c   1.000
_cell.angle_alpha   90.00
_cell.angle_beta   90.00
_cell.angle_gamma   90.00
#
_symmetry.space_group_name_H-M   'P 1'
#
loop_
_entity.id
_entity.type
_entity.pdbx_description
1 polymer ?
#
loop_
_entity_poly.entity_id
_entity_poly.type
_entity_poly.pdbx_seq_one_letter_code
_entity_poly.pdbx_strand_id
1 'polypeptide(L)'
;MIDLKAFYNGREEAYRNELTDEIRRNAEDIVAKANELLKRAGFEDVCSVNSGWRPRQVNAATPNASATSHHLTGRAVDLPDPDRTLAAWCVGNLDALAEIGLWIEDPRWTYDEEGEHWVHVQTVPPGSGRRVFVPSAAPATDPDFPVTWA
;
A
#
# COMPACT_ATOMS: atom_id res chain seq x y z
N MET A 1 1.62 13.43 -8.29
CA MET A 1 1.62 13.31 -6.82
C MET A 1 0.20 13.11 -6.29
N ILE A 2 0.06 12.17 -5.36
CA ILE A 2 -1.21 11.81 -4.69
C ILE A 2 -1.59 12.90 -3.69
N ASP A 3 -2.85 13.30 -3.66
CA ASP A 3 -3.42 14.15 -2.61
C ASP A 3 -4.34 13.36 -1.67
N LEU A 4 -4.80 13.99 -0.58
CA LEU A 4 -5.69 13.34 0.37
C LEU A 4 -7.04 12.96 -0.24
N LYS A 5 -7.51 13.71 -1.25
CA LYS A 5 -8.77 13.41 -1.94
C LYS A 5 -8.66 12.11 -2.72
N ALA A 6 -7.57 11.92 -3.47
CA ALA A 6 -7.26 10.67 -4.16
C ALA A 6 -7.11 9.52 -3.15
N PHE A 7 -6.43 9.74 -2.02
CA PHE A 7 -6.25 8.74 -0.98
C PHE A 7 -7.58 8.25 -0.37
N TYR A 8 -8.50 9.18 -0.05
CA TYR A 8 -9.78 8.81 0.55
C TYR A 8 -10.82 8.34 -0.48
N ASN A 9 -10.73 8.82 -1.72
CA ASN A 9 -11.61 8.44 -2.83
C ASN A 9 -13.12 8.52 -2.48
N GLY A 10 -13.55 9.63 -1.87
CA GLY A 10 -14.94 9.91 -1.48
C GLY A 10 -15.39 9.23 -0.18
N ARG A 11 -14.57 8.36 0.41
CA ARG A 11 -14.90 7.64 1.66
C ARG A 11 -14.93 8.59 2.86
N GLU A 12 -14.15 9.67 2.84
CA GLU A 12 -14.10 10.72 3.84
C GLU A 12 -15.44 11.42 4.05
N GLU A 13 -16.28 11.46 3.01
CA GLU A 13 -17.64 11.99 3.07
C GLU A 13 -18.65 10.90 3.41
N ALA A 14 -18.60 9.78 2.69
CA ALA A 14 -19.56 8.68 2.84
C ALA A 14 -19.50 7.98 4.21
N TYR A 15 -18.32 7.96 4.84
CA TYR A 15 -18.05 7.29 6.13
C TYR A 15 -17.45 8.26 7.15
N ARG A 16 -17.87 9.53 7.12
CA ARG A 16 -17.33 10.61 7.96
C ARG A 16 -17.25 10.27 9.45
N ASN A 17 -18.20 9.48 9.96
CA ASN A 17 -18.26 9.05 11.36
C ASN A 17 -17.15 8.06 11.75
N GLU A 18 -16.57 7.33 10.80
CA GLU A 18 -15.41 6.45 11.02
C GLU A 18 -14.08 7.18 10.83
N LEU A 19 -14.08 8.34 10.17
CA LEU A 19 -12.88 9.13 9.90
C LEU A 19 -12.48 9.95 11.13
N THR A 20 -11.65 9.36 11.99
CA THR A 20 -11.09 10.00 13.18
C THR A 20 -9.92 10.93 12.84
N ASP A 21 -9.58 11.84 13.76
CA ASP A 21 -8.40 12.71 13.60
C ASP A 21 -7.09 11.92 13.57
N GLU A 22 -7.04 10.75 14.20
CA GLU A 22 -5.89 9.85 14.08
C GLU A 22 -5.74 9.32 12.66
N ILE A 23 -6.83 8.89 12.03
CA ILE A 23 -6.81 8.44 10.63
C ILE A 23 -6.42 9.60 9.70
N ARG A 24 -6.84 10.84 9.98
CA ARG A 24 -6.39 12.03 9.22
C ARG A 24 -4.89 12.24 9.30
N ARG A 25 -4.31 12.21 10.51
CA ARG A 25 -2.84 12.33 10.68
C ARG A 25 -2.09 11.18 10.04
N ASN A 26 -2.59 9.95 10.16
CA ASN A 26 -1.98 8.79 9.52
C ASN A 26 -2.03 8.92 7.98
N ALA A 27 -3.14 9.42 7.43
CA ALA A 27 -3.31 9.66 6.00
C ALA A 27 -2.30 10.68 5.47
N GLU A 28 -2.09 11.79 6.19
CA GLU A 28 -1.07 12.79 5.85
C GLU A 28 0.34 12.17 5.81
N ASP A 29 0.69 11.36 6.81
CA ASP A 29 1.99 10.68 6.89
C ASP A 29 2.20 9.67 5.76
N ILE A 30 1.24 8.76 5.52
CA ILE A 30 1.37 7.76 4.44
C ILE A 30 1.37 8.41 3.06
N VAL A 31 0.54 9.44 2.81
CA VAL A 31 0.53 10.14 1.51
C VAL A 31 1.85 10.87 1.27
N ALA A 32 2.41 11.54 2.29
CA ALA A 32 3.70 12.18 2.16
C ALA A 32 4.82 11.17 1.83
N LYS A 33 4.85 10.03 2.53
CA LYS A 33 5.84 8.97 2.30
C LYS A 33 5.66 8.25 0.96
N ALA A 34 4.43 7.98 0.55
CA ALA A 34 4.13 7.38 -0.75
C ALA A 34 4.55 8.31 -1.89
N ASN A 35 4.31 9.61 -1.75
CA ASN A 35 4.78 10.61 -2.70
C ASN A 35 6.32 10.68 -2.77
N GLU A 36 7.01 10.61 -1.63
CA GLU A 36 8.48 10.54 -1.62
C GLU A 36 8.99 9.26 -2.30
N LEU A 37 8.34 8.11 -2.07
CA LEU A 37 8.64 6.86 -2.76
C LEU A 37 8.49 7.03 -4.29
N LEU A 38 7.33 7.50 -4.75
CA LEU A 38 7.05 7.71 -6.17
C LEU A 38 8.08 8.63 -6.80
N LYS A 39 8.46 9.71 -6.11
CA LYS A 39 9.50 10.63 -6.55
C LYS A 39 10.86 9.94 -6.72
N ARG A 40 11.33 9.20 -5.71
CA ARG A 40 12.62 8.47 -5.80
C ARG A 40 12.63 7.41 -6.89
N ALA A 41 11.48 6.80 -7.16
CA ALA A 41 11.31 5.80 -8.20
C ALA A 41 11.08 6.38 -9.60
N GLY A 42 10.87 7.71 -9.74
CA GLY A 42 10.60 8.35 -11.03
C GLY A 42 9.15 8.29 -11.52
N PHE A 43 8.19 8.06 -10.61
CA PHE A 43 6.74 7.94 -10.87
C PHE A 43 5.94 9.17 -10.40
N GLU A 44 6.51 10.37 -10.56
CA GLU A 44 5.94 11.64 -10.06
C GLU A 44 4.56 11.97 -10.67
N ASP A 45 4.29 11.44 -11.86
CA ASP A 45 3.03 11.60 -12.59
C ASP A 45 1.86 10.81 -11.97
N VAL A 46 2.15 9.82 -11.09
CA VAL A 46 1.09 9.08 -10.38
C VAL A 46 0.37 10.03 -9.41
N CYS A 47 -0.95 10.13 -9.58
CA CYS A 47 -1.82 11.01 -8.80
C CYS A 47 -3.07 10.31 -8.22
N SER A 48 -3.16 8.99 -8.38
CA SER A 48 -4.24 8.15 -7.88
C SER A 48 -3.69 6.98 -7.06
N VAL A 49 -4.60 6.28 -6.37
CA VAL A 49 -4.31 5.05 -5.62
C VAL A 49 -5.38 4.01 -5.96
N ASN A 50 -5.03 2.72 -5.94
CA ASN A 50 -6.03 1.64 -6.01
C ASN A 50 -6.83 1.59 -4.70
N SER A 51 -6.17 1.83 -3.56
CA SER A 51 -6.83 1.92 -2.26
C SER A 51 -6.02 2.71 -1.23
N GLY A 52 -6.62 3.74 -0.62
CA GLY A 52 -6.10 4.37 0.60
C GLY A 52 -6.85 3.91 1.85
N TRP A 53 -7.38 4.82 2.65
CA TRP A 53 -8.16 4.45 3.84
C TRP A 53 -9.41 3.64 3.49
N ARG A 54 -9.66 2.57 4.26
CA ARG A 54 -10.84 1.71 4.14
C ARG A 54 -11.67 1.79 5.43
N PRO A 55 -12.90 2.30 5.39
CA PRO A 55 -13.89 2.10 6.47
C PRO A 55 -14.11 0.61 6.75
N ARG A 56 -14.62 0.26 7.93
CA ARG A 56 -14.79 -1.14 8.35
C ARG A 56 -15.61 -1.95 7.36
N GLN A 57 -16.71 -1.38 6.87
CA GLN A 57 -17.59 -2.04 5.90
C GLN A 57 -16.87 -2.29 4.57
N VAL A 58 -16.09 -1.31 4.09
CA VAL A 58 -15.33 -1.42 2.83
C VAL A 58 -14.24 -2.48 2.97
N ASN A 59 -13.51 -2.49 4.09
CA ASN A 59 -12.47 -3.48 4.35
C ASN A 59 -13.06 -4.91 4.42
N ALA A 60 -14.21 -5.08 5.10
CA ALA A 60 -14.88 -6.38 5.19
C ALA A 60 -15.39 -6.91 3.84
N ALA A 61 -15.72 -6.01 2.90
CA ALA A 61 -16.11 -6.36 1.55
C ALA A 61 -14.91 -6.53 0.59
N THR A 62 -13.71 -6.14 1.01
CA THR A 62 -12.50 -6.28 0.17
C THR A 62 -12.00 -7.73 0.24
N PRO A 63 -11.86 -8.43 -0.89
CA PRO A 63 -11.38 -9.81 -0.91
C PRO A 63 -10.04 -9.95 -0.19
N ASN A 64 -9.90 -11.01 0.61
CA ASN A 64 -8.68 -11.36 1.34
C ASN A 64 -8.14 -10.30 2.32
N ALA A 65 -8.87 -9.19 2.55
CA ALA A 65 -8.42 -8.15 3.46
C ALA A 65 -8.47 -8.63 4.92
N SER A 66 -7.36 -8.42 5.63
CA SER A 66 -7.30 -8.71 7.07
C SER A 66 -8.24 -7.80 7.88
N ALA A 67 -8.88 -8.36 8.90
CA ALA A 67 -9.65 -7.60 9.90
C ALA A 67 -8.79 -6.61 10.71
N THR A 68 -7.45 -6.77 10.68
CA THR A 68 -6.48 -5.88 11.31
C THR A 68 -5.66 -5.07 10.30
N SER A 69 -6.13 -4.96 9.05
CA SER A 69 -5.43 -4.23 7.98
C SER A 69 -5.11 -2.78 8.36
N HIS A 70 -3.93 -2.32 7.96
CA HIS A 70 -3.50 -0.94 8.18
C HIS A 70 -4.25 0.09 7.33
N HIS A 71 -4.97 -0.33 6.30
CA HIS A 71 -5.93 0.52 5.58
C HIS A 71 -7.05 1.02 6.49
N LEU A 72 -7.49 0.25 7.49
CA LEU A 72 -8.51 0.66 8.46
C LEU A 72 -8.07 1.89 9.26
N THR A 73 -6.77 2.00 9.49
CA THR A 73 -6.15 3.06 10.31
C THR A 73 -5.55 4.18 9.48
N GLY A 74 -5.64 4.13 8.15
CA GLY A 74 -5.02 5.12 7.25
C GLY A 74 -3.49 5.05 7.23
N ARG A 75 -2.91 3.88 7.53
CA ARG A 75 -1.45 3.67 7.60
C ARG A 75 -0.90 2.83 6.45
N ALA A 76 -1.73 2.54 5.45
CA ALA A 76 -1.36 1.80 4.26
C ALA A 76 -2.01 2.39 3.01
N VAL A 77 -1.38 2.14 1.87
CA VAL A 77 -1.85 2.53 0.54
C VAL A 77 -1.45 1.49 -0.49
N ASP A 78 -2.35 1.23 -1.43
CA ASP A 78 -2.10 0.43 -2.64
C ASP A 78 -1.90 1.39 -3.81
N LEU A 79 -0.69 1.42 -4.36
CA LEU A 79 -0.29 2.25 -5.48
C LEU A 79 -0.46 1.49 -6.81
N PRO A 80 -0.89 2.15 -7.90
CA PRO A 80 -0.99 1.51 -9.20
C PRO A 80 0.38 1.08 -9.71
N ASP A 81 0.50 -0.16 -10.16
CA ASP A 81 1.74 -0.73 -10.69
C ASP A 81 1.46 -1.72 -11.84
N PRO A 82 0.79 -1.30 -12.92
CA PRO A 82 0.25 -2.19 -13.95
C PRO A 82 1.31 -3.00 -14.70
N ASP A 83 2.57 -2.59 -14.68
CA ASP A 83 3.68 -3.24 -15.37
C ASP A 83 4.75 -3.79 -14.41
N ARG A 84 4.47 -3.81 -13.10
CA ARG A 84 5.37 -4.31 -12.05
C ARG A 84 6.68 -3.55 -11.90
N THR A 85 6.86 -2.42 -12.58
CA THR A 85 8.12 -1.68 -12.57
C THR A 85 8.34 -0.97 -11.23
N LEU A 86 7.29 -0.47 -10.58
CA LEU A 86 7.38 0.12 -9.25
C LEU A 86 7.69 -0.93 -8.20
N ALA A 87 7.05 -2.12 -8.26
CA ALA A 87 7.37 -3.23 -7.37
C ALA A 87 8.83 -3.67 -7.53
N ALA A 88 9.31 -3.84 -8.76
CA ALA A 88 10.70 -4.20 -9.05
C ALA A 88 11.69 -3.16 -8.53
N TRP A 89 11.38 -1.87 -8.68
CA TRP A 89 12.19 -0.79 -8.11
C TRP A 89 12.21 -0.88 -6.58
N CYS A 90 11.05 -1.04 -5.93
CA CYS A 90 10.95 -1.11 -4.48
C CYS A 90 11.83 -2.22 -3.89
N VAL A 91 11.70 -3.44 -4.40
CA VAL A 91 12.46 -4.59 -3.88
C VAL A 91 13.95 -4.52 -4.21
N GLY A 92 14.33 -3.77 -5.26
CA GLY A 92 15.73 -3.45 -5.57
C GLY A 92 16.33 -2.32 -4.73
N ASN A 93 15.51 -1.53 -4.02
CA ASN A 93 15.90 -0.32 -3.28
C ASN A 93 15.32 -0.31 -1.85
N LEU A 94 15.50 -1.41 -1.10
CA LEU A 94 14.98 -1.58 0.26
C LEU A 94 15.55 -0.58 1.28
N ASP A 95 16.74 -0.08 1.03
CA ASP A 95 17.38 1.00 1.79
C ASP A 95 16.60 2.32 1.65
N ALA A 96 16.19 2.68 0.43
CA ALA A 96 15.35 3.85 0.19
C ALA A 96 14.00 3.72 0.93
N LEU A 97 13.35 2.55 0.88
CA LEU A 97 12.14 2.28 1.66
C LEU A 97 12.40 2.43 3.18
N ALA A 98 13.55 1.98 3.67
CA ALA A 98 13.92 2.10 5.07
C ALA A 98 14.13 3.56 5.50
N GLU A 99 14.78 4.37 4.66
CA GLU A 99 14.97 5.80 4.90
C GLU A 99 13.65 6.57 4.93
N ILE A 100 12.71 6.24 4.03
CA ILE A 100 11.38 6.84 4.01
C ILE A 100 10.54 6.36 5.22
N GLY A 101 10.83 5.16 5.73
CA GLY A 101 10.07 4.53 6.80
C GLY A 101 8.84 3.79 6.29
N LEU A 102 8.96 3.08 5.17
CA LEU A 102 7.91 2.29 4.53
C LEU A 102 8.22 0.80 4.55
N TRP A 103 7.24 -0.03 4.86
CA TRP A 103 7.26 -1.47 4.66
C TRP A 103 6.41 -1.83 3.47
N ILE A 104 6.80 -2.88 2.75
CA ILE A 104 6.17 -3.29 1.50
C ILE A 104 5.68 -4.73 1.60
N GLU A 105 4.47 -4.98 1.10
CA GLU A 105 3.98 -6.35 0.92
C GLU A 105 4.77 -7.03 -0.21
N ASP A 106 5.10 -8.30 -0.05
CA ASP A 106 5.75 -9.10 -1.08
C ASP A 106 4.95 -9.00 -2.40
N PRO A 107 5.55 -8.48 -3.51
CA PRO A 107 4.80 -8.22 -4.75
C PRO A 107 4.10 -9.44 -5.36
N ARG A 108 4.52 -10.65 -4.96
CA ARG A 108 3.89 -11.91 -5.37
C ARG A 108 2.47 -12.13 -4.80
N TRP A 109 2.02 -11.28 -3.87
CA TRP A 109 0.64 -11.27 -3.34
C TRP A 109 -0.19 -10.07 -3.78
N THR A 110 0.43 -9.05 -4.38
CA THR A 110 -0.27 -7.83 -4.84
C THR A 110 -0.70 -7.97 -6.30
N TYR A 111 -1.48 -9.02 -6.55
CA TYR A 111 -2.00 -9.44 -7.85
C TYR A 111 -3.44 -9.91 -7.69
N ASP A 112 -4.29 -9.59 -8.64
CA ASP A 112 -5.59 -10.26 -8.79
C ASP A 112 -5.66 -11.11 -10.06
N GLU A 113 -6.66 -12.01 -10.10
CA GLU A 113 -6.84 -12.96 -11.20
C GLU A 113 -7.16 -12.30 -12.54
N GLU A 114 -7.57 -11.02 -12.54
CA GLU A 114 -7.86 -10.23 -13.73
C GLU A 114 -6.60 -9.56 -14.32
N GLY A 115 -5.46 -9.69 -13.64
CA GLY A 115 -4.18 -9.15 -14.07
C GLY A 115 -3.88 -7.76 -13.53
N GLU A 116 -4.66 -7.26 -12.56
CA GLU A 116 -4.32 -6.01 -11.89
C GLU A 116 -3.20 -6.22 -10.88
N HIS A 117 -2.31 -5.23 -10.83
CA HIS A 117 -1.11 -5.23 -10.01
C HIS A 117 -1.04 -3.92 -9.22
N TRP A 118 -0.60 -4.01 -7.97
CA TRP A 118 -0.36 -2.84 -7.13
C TRP A 118 0.88 -3.00 -6.27
N VAL A 119 1.35 -1.90 -5.71
CA VAL A 119 2.36 -1.88 -4.65
C VAL A 119 1.67 -1.48 -3.35
N HIS A 120 1.61 -2.43 -2.42
CA HIS A 120 1.11 -2.16 -1.07
C HIS A 120 2.25 -1.69 -0.18
N VAL A 121 2.15 -0.49 0.37
CA VAL A 121 3.10 0.02 1.37
C VAL A 121 2.39 0.52 2.63
N GLN A 122 3.08 0.42 3.76
CA GLN A 122 2.57 0.84 5.07
C GLN A 122 3.64 1.53 5.92
N THR A 123 3.22 2.40 6.84
CA THR A 123 4.13 3.19 7.71
C THR A 123 4.51 2.51 9.02
N VAL A 124 4.06 1.27 9.21
CA VAL A 124 4.31 0.47 10.41
C VAL A 124 4.94 -0.88 10.03
N PRO A 125 5.84 -1.44 10.85
CA PRO A 125 6.41 -2.75 10.57
C PRO A 125 5.35 -3.87 10.72
N PRO A 126 5.48 -4.96 9.95
CA PRO A 126 4.77 -6.21 10.27
C PRO A 126 5.28 -6.76 11.61
N GLY A 127 4.56 -7.71 12.21
CA GLY A 127 4.99 -8.35 13.46
C GLY A 127 6.37 -9.02 13.39
N SER A 128 6.82 -9.42 12.19
CA SER A 128 8.15 -9.97 11.93
C SER A 128 9.27 -8.92 11.87
N GLY A 129 8.94 -7.63 11.75
CA GLY A 129 9.88 -6.54 11.52
C GLY A 129 10.52 -6.49 10.12
N ARG A 130 10.29 -7.49 9.26
CA ARG A 130 10.88 -7.57 7.91
C ARG A 130 10.35 -6.45 7.02
N ARG A 131 11.24 -5.83 6.22
CA ARG A 131 10.91 -4.75 5.30
C ARG A 131 9.93 -5.18 4.21
N VAL A 132 10.18 -6.37 3.62
CA VAL A 132 9.25 -7.07 2.73
C VAL A 132 8.51 -8.12 3.54
N PHE A 133 7.17 -8.10 3.49
CA PHE A 133 6.35 -9.02 4.29
C PHE A 133 5.38 -9.85 3.46
N VAL A 134 5.21 -11.10 3.86
CA VAL A 134 4.25 -12.01 3.27
C VAL A 134 2.92 -11.86 4.03
N PRO A 135 1.80 -11.55 3.34
CA PRO A 135 0.53 -11.24 4.00
C PRO A 135 -0.25 -12.48 4.43
N SER A 136 0.03 -13.64 3.83
CA SER A 136 -0.72 -14.87 4.02
C SER A 136 0.17 -16.11 3.96
N ALA A 137 -0.22 -17.19 4.64
CA ALA A 137 0.43 -18.49 4.51
C ALA A 137 0.02 -19.25 3.23
N ALA A 138 -1.01 -18.76 2.51
CA ALA A 138 -1.38 -19.31 1.21
C ALA A 138 -0.24 -19.07 0.19
N PRO A 139 -0.10 -19.90 -0.86
CA PRO A 139 0.88 -19.66 -1.91
C PRO A 139 0.74 -18.27 -2.54
N ALA A 140 1.85 -17.76 -3.09
CA ALA A 140 1.88 -16.55 -3.90
C ALA A 140 0.86 -16.64 -5.04
N THR A 141 0.16 -15.53 -5.32
CA THR A 141 -0.79 -15.44 -6.43
C THR A 141 -0.08 -15.17 -7.77
N ASP A 142 1.09 -14.54 -7.72
CA ASP A 142 2.00 -14.34 -8.85
C ASP A 142 3.34 -15.04 -8.53
N PRO A 143 3.49 -16.34 -8.87
CA PRO A 143 4.72 -17.08 -8.57
C PRO A 143 5.91 -16.70 -9.47
N ASP A 144 5.66 -16.00 -10.57
CA ASP A 144 6.67 -15.70 -11.59
C ASP A 144 7.41 -14.37 -11.33
N PHE A 145 6.89 -13.50 -10.46
CA PHE A 145 7.61 -12.31 -10.04
C PHE A 145 8.94 -12.68 -9.37
N PRO A 146 10.09 -12.15 -9.85
CA PRO A 146 11.40 -12.58 -9.40
C PRO A 146 11.66 -12.19 -7.95
N VAL A 147 12.03 -13.16 -7.12
CA VAL A 147 12.44 -12.93 -5.73
C VAL A 147 13.91 -12.55 -5.70
N THR A 148 14.20 -11.28 -5.44
CA THR A 148 15.56 -10.73 -5.39
C THR A 148 15.98 -10.27 -3.99
N TRP A 149 15.08 -10.35 -3.02
CA TRP A 149 15.29 -9.97 -1.62
C TRP A 149 15.42 -11.20 -0.72
N ALA A 150 16.21 -11.08 0.35
CA ALA A 150 16.43 -12.12 1.36
C ALA A 150 16.20 -11.57 2.78
#